data_AF-A0A0T5Z6N7-F1
#
_entry.id   AF-A0A0T5Z6N7-F1
#
_cell.length_a   1.000
_cell.length_b   1.000
_cell.length_c   1.000
_cell.angle_alpha   90.00
_cell.angle_beta   90.00
_cell.angle_gamma   90.00
#
_symmetry.space_group_name_H-M   'P 1'
#
loop_
_entity.id
_entity.type
_entity.pdbx_description
1 polymer ?
#
loop_
_entity_poly.entity_id
_entity_poly.type
_entity_poly.pdbx_seq_one_letter_code
_entity_poly.pdbx_strand_id
1 'polypeptide(L)'
;MAASISSTPPRSERRWLVTAQQGFTLLEVLIALAILAIALGSAIKVAANQAANTTHLRDKTLAHWVAANQITELQISGTWPSHGKKSGSEEMGHHEWHWQR
;
A
#
# COMPACT_ATOMS: atom_id res chain seq x y z
N MET A 1 77.90 32.00 -34.84
CA MET A 1 77.86 30.56 -35.14
C MET A 1 77.14 29.90 -33.97
N ALA A 2 75.84 29.66 -34.13
CA ALA A 2 75.26 28.31 -34.23
C ALA A 2 75.50 27.50 -32.94
N ALA A 3 74.55 27.53 -32.00
CA ALA A 3 73.43 26.58 -31.91
C ALA A 3 73.86 25.28 -31.22
N SER A 4 73.11 24.87 -30.18
CA SER A 4 72.45 23.55 -30.12
C SER A 4 72.20 23.09 -28.67
N ILE A 5 70.91 23.11 -28.28
CA ILE A 5 70.13 22.07 -27.53
C ILE A 5 70.83 21.30 -26.39
N SER A 6 70.27 21.28 -25.18
CA SER A 6 69.16 20.35 -24.92
C SER A 6 68.20 20.83 -23.82
N SER A 7 66.92 20.76 -24.19
CA SER A 7 65.74 20.92 -23.36
C SER A 7 65.67 19.88 -22.23
N THR A 8 65.71 20.32 -20.98
CA THR A 8 65.21 19.54 -19.85
C THR A 8 63.67 19.53 -19.89
N PRO A 9 63.00 18.37 -19.99
CA PRO A 9 61.55 18.32 -19.89
C PRO A 9 61.08 18.59 -18.44
N PRO A 10 59.85 19.10 -18.25
CA PRO A 10 59.38 19.61 -16.97
C PRO A 10 59.09 18.50 -15.94
N ARG A 11 59.21 18.90 -14.66
CA ARG A 11 58.93 18.11 -13.46
C ARG A 11 57.60 17.35 -13.59
N SER A 12 57.66 16.06 -13.32
CA SER A 12 56.49 15.19 -13.21
C SER A 12 55.65 15.57 -12.00
N GLU A 13 54.63 16.40 -12.23
CA GLU A 13 53.50 16.56 -11.31
C GLU A 13 52.68 15.27 -11.32
N ARG A 14 53.18 14.24 -10.63
CA ARG A 14 52.35 13.11 -10.22
C ARG A 14 51.41 13.61 -9.13
N ARG A 15 50.34 14.29 -9.56
CA ARG A 15 49.21 14.63 -8.72
C ARG A 15 48.46 13.34 -8.46
N TRP A 16 48.88 12.63 -7.41
CA TRP A 16 48.16 11.49 -6.88
C TRP A 16 46.73 11.95 -6.62
N LEU A 17 45.80 11.49 -7.45
CA LEU A 17 44.38 11.58 -7.14
C LEU A 17 44.16 10.62 -5.98
N VAL A 18 44.38 11.12 -4.75
CA VAL A 18 43.94 10.42 -3.56
C VAL A 18 42.41 10.48 -3.61
N THR A 19 41.80 9.42 -4.13
CA THR A 19 40.38 9.19 -3.93
C THR A 19 40.19 8.99 -2.44
N ALA A 20 39.72 10.03 -1.75
CA ALA A 20 39.36 9.94 -0.35
C ALA A 20 38.26 8.88 -0.24
N GLN A 21 38.58 7.74 0.36
CA GLN A 21 37.60 6.70 0.65
C GLN A 21 36.59 7.28 1.64
N GLN A 22 35.40 7.64 1.17
CA GLN A 22 34.33 8.14 2.03
C GLN A 22 33.67 6.93 2.70
N GLY A 23 33.99 6.74 3.98
CA GLY A 23 33.29 5.79 4.83
C GLY A 23 31.92 6.33 5.24
N PHE A 24 30.97 5.43 5.51
CA PHE A 24 29.66 5.80 6.03
C PHE A 24 29.79 6.36 7.44
N THR A 25 29.08 7.47 7.70
CA THR A 25 28.95 8.03 9.04
C THR A 25 27.92 7.23 9.85
N LEU A 26 28.04 7.26 11.17
CA LEU A 26 27.02 6.69 12.07
C LEU A 26 25.64 7.32 11.80
N LEU A 27 25.61 8.62 11.52
CA LEU A 27 24.39 9.38 11.26
C LEU A 27 23.64 8.87 10.02
N GLU A 28 24.35 8.55 8.93
CA GLU A 28 23.72 8.03 7.71
C GLU A 28 23.06 6.68 7.93
N VAL A 29 23.71 5.77 8.68
CA VAL A 29 23.13 4.45 8.98
C VAL A 29 21.88 4.62 9.84
N LEU A 30 21.91 5.52 10.83
CA LEU A 30 20.74 5.81 11.66
C LEU A 30 19.58 6.40 10.83
N ILE A 31 19.86 7.33 9.92
CA ILE A 31 18.86 7.90 9.02
C ILE A 31 18.32 6.83 8.08
N ALA A 32 19.19 5.99 7.50
CA ALA A 32 18.79 4.91 6.62
C ALA A 32 17.86 3.91 7.33
N LEU A 33 18.21 3.52 8.56
CA LEU A 33 17.37 2.67 9.39
C LEU A 33 16.05 3.34 9.78
N ALA A 34 16.04 4.63 10.08
CA ALA A 34 14.82 5.37 10.38
C ALA A 34 13.86 5.39 9.17
N ILE A 35 14.37 5.72 7.98
CA ILE A 35 13.60 5.70 6.73
C ILE A 35 13.09 4.29 6.45
N LEU A 36 13.96 3.28 6.60
CA LEU A 36 13.59 1.88 6.40
C LEU A 36 12.49 1.44 7.37
N ALA A 37 12.60 1.78 8.65
CA ALA A 37 11.58 1.46 9.64
C ALA A 37 10.22 2.09 9.31
N ILE A 38 10.22 3.36 8.87
CA ILE A 38 9.00 4.04 8.42
C ILE A 38 8.42 3.33 7.18
N ALA A 39 9.26 3.01 6.20
CA ALA A 39 8.83 2.34 4.96
C ALA A 39 8.20 0.97 5.25
N LEU A 40 8.84 0.17 6.10
CA LEU A 40 8.33 -1.15 6.51
C LEU A 40 7.05 -1.02 7.34
N GLY A 41 6.99 -0.08 8.28
CA GLY A 41 5.78 0.20 9.06
C GLY A 41 4.61 0.61 8.17
N SER A 42 4.87 1.43 7.15
CA SER A 42 3.87 1.81 6.14
C SER A 42 3.39 0.60 5.33
N ALA A 43 4.32 -0.26 4.86
CA ALA A 43 3.99 -1.46 4.10
C ALA A 43 3.09 -2.42 4.90
N ILE A 44 3.39 -2.65 6.18
CA ILE A 44 2.56 -3.47 7.08
C ILE A 44 1.16 -2.86 7.22
N LYS A 45 1.07 -1.54 7.42
CA LYS A 45 -0.20 -0.83 7.53
C LYS A 45 -1.04 -0.95 6.25
N VAL A 46 -0.42 -0.82 5.09
CA VAL A 46 -1.09 -0.99 3.79
C VAL A 46 -1.62 -2.41 3.63
N ALA A 47 -0.81 -3.43 3.95
CA ALA A 47 -1.24 -4.82 3.88
C ALA A 47 -2.42 -5.10 4.82
N ALA A 48 -2.38 -4.60 6.06
CA ALA A 48 -3.47 -4.72 7.00
C ALA A 48 -4.76 -4.05 6.50
N ASN A 49 -4.65 -2.83 5.96
CA ASN A 49 -5.79 -2.11 5.37
C ASN A 49 -6.37 -2.86 4.16
N GLN A 50 -5.53 -3.45 3.32
CA GLN A 50 -5.98 -4.22 2.16
C GLN A 50 -6.79 -5.46 2.59
N ALA A 51 -6.30 -6.19 3.60
CA ALA A 51 -7.02 -7.35 4.14
C ALA A 51 -8.39 -6.97 4.74
N ALA A 52 -8.44 -5.87 5.50
CA ALA A 52 -9.70 -5.34 6.04
C ALA A 52 -10.67 -4.90 4.93
N ASN A 53 -10.16 -4.24 3.89
CA ASN A 53 -10.99 -3.77 2.77
C ASN A 53 -11.63 -4.93 1.98
N THR A 54 -10.90 -6.03 1.75
CA THR A 54 -11.45 -7.23 1.10
C THR A 54 -12.64 -7.79 1.87
N THR A 55 -12.53 -7.86 3.21
CA THR A 55 -13.61 -8.31 4.09
C THR A 55 -14.82 -7.37 3.98
N HIS A 56 -14.58 -6.06 4.06
CA HIS A 56 -15.64 -5.05 3.93
C HIS A 56 -16.38 -5.13 2.58
N LEU A 57 -15.65 -5.33 1.48
CA LEU A 57 -16.24 -5.49 0.16
C LEU A 57 -17.09 -6.77 0.07
N ARG A 58 -16.59 -7.89 0.58
CA ARG A 58 -17.35 -9.15 0.66
C ARG A 58 -18.64 -8.97 1.43
N ASP A 59 -18.58 -8.34 2.61
CA ASP A 59 -19.74 -8.14 3.47
C ASP A 59 -20.78 -7.24 2.79
N LYS A 60 -20.36 -6.20 2.04
CA LYS A 60 -21.26 -5.41 1.19
C LYS A 60 -21.95 -6.24 0.11
N THR A 61 -21.24 -7.14 -0.54
CA THR A 61 -21.83 -8.04 -1.55
C THR A 61 -22.86 -8.97 -0.93
N LEU A 62 -22.56 -9.58 0.21
CA LEU A 62 -23.51 -10.45 0.92
C LEU A 62 -24.76 -9.68 1.37
N ALA A 63 -24.60 -8.50 1.97
CA ALA A 63 -25.71 -7.62 2.33
C ALA A 63 -26.59 -7.26 1.13
N HIS A 64 -25.95 -7.00 -0.02
CA HIS A 64 -26.67 -6.70 -1.25
C HIS A 64 -27.48 -7.89 -1.76
N TRP A 65 -26.95 -9.11 -1.69
CA TRP A 65 -27.71 -10.31 -2.03
C TRP A 65 -28.89 -10.55 -1.09
N VAL A 66 -28.73 -10.34 0.23
CA VAL A 66 -29.86 -10.39 1.19
C VAL A 66 -30.94 -9.39 0.76
N ALA A 67 -30.56 -8.15 0.48
CA ALA A 67 -31.51 -7.13 0.05
C ALA A 67 -32.22 -7.50 -1.27
N ALA A 68 -31.46 -8.05 -2.24
CA ALA A 68 -32.02 -8.51 -3.50
C ALA A 68 -33.01 -9.66 -3.31
N ASN A 69 -32.67 -10.65 -2.47
CA ASN A 69 -33.57 -11.75 -2.10
C ASN A 69 -34.89 -11.21 -1.54
N GLN A 70 -34.82 -10.23 -0.63
CA GLN A 70 -36.02 -9.63 -0.03
C GLN A 70 -36.89 -8.84 -1.00
N ILE A 71 -36.30 -8.21 -2.01
CA ILE A 71 -37.05 -7.56 -3.09
C ILE A 71 -37.69 -8.61 -4.00
N THR A 72 -36.95 -9.65 -4.38
CA THR A 72 -37.47 -10.74 -5.20
C THR A 72 -38.62 -11.48 -4.51
N GLU A 73 -38.53 -11.71 -3.20
CA GLU A 73 -39.61 -12.30 -2.42
C GLU A 73 -40.89 -11.46 -2.48
N LEU A 74 -40.77 -10.13 -2.34
CA LEU A 74 -41.90 -9.21 -2.50
C LEU A 74 -42.50 -9.32 -3.91
N GLN A 75 -41.66 -9.33 -4.95
CA GLN A 75 -42.11 -9.40 -6.34
C GLN A 75 -42.84 -10.70 -6.65
N ILE A 76 -42.36 -11.84 -6.14
CA ILE A 76 -42.98 -13.16 -6.35
C ILE A 76 -44.27 -13.32 -5.53
N SER A 77 -44.34 -12.70 -4.35
CA SER A 77 -45.53 -12.80 -3.48
C SER A 77 -46.81 -12.22 -4.11
N GLY A 78 -46.68 -11.38 -5.15
CA GLY A 78 -47.80 -10.81 -5.91
C GLY A 78 -48.76 -9.96 -5.08
N THR A 79 -48.46 -9.73 -3.80
CA THR A 79 -49.29 -9.00 -2.85
C THR A 79 -48.60 -7.71 -2.48
N TRP A 80 -49.32 -6.60 -2.58
CA TRP A 80 -48.78 -5.32 -2.15
C TRP A 80 -48.50 -5.37 -0.64
N PRO A 81 -47.30 -4.97 -0.18
CA PRO A 81 -47.00 -5.00 1.24
C PRO A 81 -47.98 -4.10 2.00
N SER A 82 -48.58 -4.64 3.07
CA SER A 82 -49.44 -3.88 3.98
C SER A 82 -48.69 -2.69 4.55
N HIS A 83 -49.37 -1.56 4.78
CA HIS A 83 -48.78 -0.38 5.42
C HIS A 83 -48.10 -0.78 6.76
N GLY A 84 -46.78 -0.63 6.86
CA GLY A 84 -45.99 -0.97 8.04
C GLY A 84 -44.54 -1.35 7.70
N LYS A 85 -43.66 -1.40 8.72
CA LYS A 85 -42.28 -1.92 8.57
C LYS A 85 -42.26 -3.41 8.89
N LYS A 86 -41.70 -4.24 8.01
CA LYS A 86 -41.36 -5.64 8.30
C LYS A 86 -39.86 -5.77 8.50
N SER A 87 -39.46 -6.51 9.52
CA SER A 87 -38.06 -6.84 9.79
C SER A 87 -37.88 -8.33 10.00
N GLY A 88 -36.70 -8.84 9.70
CA GLY A 88 -36.34 -10.23 9.94
C GLY A 88 -34.83 -10.43 9.92
N SER A 89 -34.40 -11.67 10.12
CA SER A 89 -33.02 -12.08 9.90
C SER A 89 -32.92 -13.15 8.80
N GLU A 90 -31.82 -13.11 8.05
CA GLU A 90 -31.46 -14.10 7.03
C GLU A 90 -30.00 -14.51 7.24
N GLU A 91 -29.71 -15.80 7.23
CA GLU A 91 -28.33 -16.30 7.32
C GLU A 91 -27.71 -16.39 5.92
N MET A 92 -26.60 -15.68 5.70
CA MET A 92 -25.85 -15.74 4.45
C MET A 92 -24.35 -15.53 4.69
N GLY A 93 -23.53 -16.46 4.17
CA GLY A 93 -22.08 -16.41 4.30
C GLY A 93 -21.59 -16.62 5.75
N HIS A 94 -22.26 -17.51 6.49
CA HIS A 94 -22.03 -17.76 7.92
C HIS A 94 -22.22 -16.53 8.82
N HIS A 95 -22.98 -15.53 8.34
CA HIS A 95 -23.36 -14.34 9.09
C HIS A 95 -24.88 -14.19 9.07
N GLU A 96 -25.44 -13.81 10.21
CA GLU A 96 -26.84 -13.42 10.33
C GLU A 96 -27.00 -11.94 9.94
N TRP A 97 -27.88 -11.68 8.98
CA TRP A 97 -28.17 -10.35 8.46
C TRP A 97 -29.55 -9.89 8.88
N HIS A 98 -29.64 -8.75 9.56
CA HIS A 98 -30.91 -8.12 9.89
C HIS A 98 -31.36 -7.19 8.75
N TRP A 99 -32.53 -7.44 8.19
CA TRP A 99 -33.12 -6.61 7.14
C TRP A 99 -34.42 -5.94 7.63
N GLN A 100 -34.75 -4.80 7.04
CA GLN A 100 -35.98 -4.05 7.30
C GLN A 100 -36.54 -3.52 5.96
N ARG A 101 -37.84 -3.65 5.73
CA ARG A 101 -38.57 -3.16 4.55
C ARG A 101 -39.88 -2.48 4.93
#